data_AF-A0A524NEU6-F1
#
_entry.id   AF-A0A524NEU6-F1
#
_cell.length_a   1.000
_cell.length_b   1.000
_cell.length_c   1.000
_cell.angle_alpha   90.00
_cell.angle_beta   90.00
_cell.angle_gamma   90.00
#
_symmetry.space_group_name_H-M   'P 1'
#
loop_
_entity.id
_entity.type
_entity.pdbx_description
1 polymer ?
#
loop_
_entity_poly.entity_id
_entity_poly.type
_entity_poly.pdbx_seq_one_letter_code
_entity_poly.pdbx_strand_id
1 'polypeptide(L)'
;MMRKIGLLLLILTISLQLYSQEFRCNVQVVSQQIQGTNKQVFQTLQNAIYEFMNNRVWTDNVYTMEERIECNMMINITEQMSADEFKGTLTIQARRPVFNTNYNTTTLNFVDNDIRFRYVEFAPLE
;
A
#
# COMPACT_ATOMS: atom_id res chain seq x y z
N MET A 1 25.80 -10.93 37.30
CA MET A 1 25.69 -11.19 35.85
C MET A 1 24.24 -11.36 35.39
N MET A 2 23.43 -12.21 36.03
CA MET A 2 22.00 -12.44 35.70
C MET A 2 21.10 -11.17 35.70
N ARG A 3 21.32 -10.21 36.61
CA ARG A 3 20.58 -8.93 36.62
C ARG A 3 20.76 -8.09 35.34
N LYS A 4 21.96 -8.13 34.74
CA LYS A 4 22.26 -7.37 33.51
C LYS A 4 21.60 -8.01 32.28
N ILE A 5 21.49 -9.35 32.26
CA ILE A 5 20.80 -10.11 31.20
C ILE A 5 19.30 -9.86 31.26
N GLY A 6 18.71 -9.83 32.46
CA GLY A 6 17.29 -9.49 32.64
C GLY A 6 16.96 -8.07 32.15
N LEU A 7 17.84 -7.10 32.44
CA LEU A 7 17.70 -5.73 31.92
C LEU A 7 17.81 -5.65 30.39
N LEU A 8 18.73 -6.42 29.80
CA LEU A 8 18.91 -6.44 28.35
C LEU A 8 17.69 -7.05 27.63
N LEU A 9 17.13 -8.13 28.17
CA LEU A 9 15.90 -8.74 27.67
C LEU A 9 14.70 -7.79 27.78
N LEU A 10 14.59 -7.05 28.88
CA LEU A 10 13.52 -6.06 29.08
C LEU A 10 13.58 -4.93 28.04
N ILE A 11 14.78 -4.38 27.78
CA ILE A 11 14.98 -3.34 26.76
C ILE A 11 14.61 -3.85 25.37
N LEU A 12 14.95 -5.10 25.04
CA LEU A 12 14.63 -5.72 23.76
C LEU A 12 13.12 -5.91 23.57
N THR A 13 12.36 -6.20 24.63
CA THR A 13 10.91 -6.35 24.56
C THR A 13 10.16 -5.03 24.36
N ILE A 14 10.71 -3.91 24.84
CA ILE A 14 10.10 -2.56 24.72
C ILE A 14 10.26 -2.02 23.28
N SER A 15 11.32 -2.41 22.56
CA SER A 15 11.53 -1.99 21.16
C SER A 15 10.57 -2.62 20.14
N LEU A 16 9.74 -3.58 20.55
CA LEU A 16 8.85 -4.32 19.66
C LEU A 16 7.47 -3.67 19.45
N GLN A 17 7.20 -2.52 20.09
CA GLN A 17 5.88 -1.87 20.04
C GLN A 17 5.87 -0.58 19.23
N LEU A 18 6.19 -0.66 17.93
CA LEU A 18 5.96 0.44 16.99
C LEU A 18 4.95 0.00 15.93
N TYR A 19 3.67 0.07 16.31
CA TYR A 19 2.55 -0.07 15.38
C TYR A 19 1.92 1.29 15.16
N SER A 20 2.54 2.07 14.30
CA SER A 20 1.91 3.27 13.77
C SER A 20 2.68 3.73 12.54
N GLN A 21 2.12 3.49 11.36
CA GLN A 21 2.64 4.00 10.09
C GLN A 21 1.46 4.52 9.27
N GLU A 22 1.51 5.80 8.93
CA GLU A 22 0.63 6.39 7.93
C GLU A 22 1.29 6.31 6.56
N PHE A 23 0.47 6.17 5.52
CA PHE A 23 0.94 6.01 4.16
C PHE A 23 0.68 7.26 3.31
N ARG A 24 1.55 7.44 2.33
CA ARG A 24 1.34 8.29 1.16
C ARG A 24 1.51 7.41 -0.07
N CYS A 25 0.41 6.89 -0.57
CA CYS A 25 0.35 5.93 -1.67
C CYS A 25 0.09 6.62 -3.01
N ASN A 26 0.98 6.43 -3.97
CA ASN A 26 0.66 6.66 -5.38
C ASN A 26 0.08 5.36 -5.96
N VAL A 27 -1.05 5.47 -6.65
CA VAL A 27 -1.73 4.32 -7.24
C VAL A 27 -1.81 4.52 -8.75
N GLN A 28 -1.43 3.51 -9.51
CA GLN A 28 -1.52 3.50 -10.96
C GLN A 28 -2.22 2.23 -11.43
N VAL A 29 -3.28 2.39 -12.23
CA VAL A 29 -3.96 1.28 -12.91
C VAL A 29 -3.65 1.34 -14.40
N VAL A 30 -2.96 0.32 -14.90
CA VAL A 30 -2.62 0.17 -16.31
C VAL A 30 -3.55 -0.86 -16.93
N SER A 31 -4.27 -0.48 -17.99
CA SER A 31 -5.24 -1.34 -18.67
C SER A 31 -5.02 -1.40 -20.19
N GLN A 32 -3.77 -1.20 -20.65
CA GLN A 32 -3.45 -1.09 -22.08
C GLN A 32 -3.75 -2.38 -22.86
N GLN A 33 -3.70 -3.53 -22.19
CA GLN A 33 -3.96 -4.85 -22.79
C GLN A 33 -5.46 -5.14 -22.95
N ILE A 34 -6.34 -4.40 -22.25
CA ILE A 34 -7.79 -4.57 -22.33
C ILE A 34 -8.35 -3.84 -23.55
N GLN A 35 -8.93 -4.62 -24.46
CA GLN A 35 -9.68 -4.11 -25.60
C GLN A 35 -11.14 -3.91 -25.17
N GLY A 36 -11.55 -2.65 -24.94
CA GLY A 36 -12.90 -2.37 -24.48
C GLY A 36 -13.25 -0.88 -24.47
N THR A 37 -14.55 -0.59 -24.49
CA THR A 37 -15.09 0.78 -24.56
C THR A 37 -15.11 1.47 -23.20
N ASN A 38 -15.32 0.71 -22.11
CA ASN A 38 -15.43 1.27 -20.77
C ASN A 38 -14.05 1.41 -20.10
N LYS A 39 -13.25 2.39 -20.53
CA LYS A 39 -12.00 2.75 -19.83
C LYS A 39 -12.24 3.52 -18.52
N GLN A 40 -13.46 4.00 -18.30
CA GLN A 40 -13.83 4.77 -17.13
C GLN A 40 -13.70 3.93 -15.85
N VAL A 41 -14.09 2.65 -15.90
CA VAL A 41 -14.01 1.72 -14.76
C VAL A 41 -12.60 1.63 -14.14
N PHE A 42 -11.54 1.73 -14.96
CA PHE A 42 -10.17 1.66 -14.46
C PHE A 42 -9.72 2.98 -13.82
N GLN A 43 -10.24 4.12 -14.31
CA GLN A 43 -10.02 5.41 -13.68
C GLN A 43 -10.75 5.50 -12.33
N THR A 44 -11.98 4.99 -12.26
CA THR A 44 -12.73 4.95 -10.99
C THR A 44 -12.07 4.00 -10.00
N LEU A 45 -11.59 2.83 -10.44
CA LEU A 45 -10.80 1.90 -9.63
C LEU A 45 -9.54 2.58 -9.05
N GLN A 46 -8.77 3.26 -9.91
CA GLN A 46 -7.55 3.95 -9.47
C GLN A 46 -7.86 4.98 -8.38
N ASN A 47 -8.89 5.80 -8.59
CA ASN A 47 -9.31 6.81 -7.63
C ASN A 47 -9.82 6.17 -6.34
N ALA A 48 -10.62 5.11 -6.43
CA ALA A 48 -11.15 4.41 -5.25
C ALA A 48 -10.02 3.86 -4.37
N ILE A 49 -9.01 3.21 -4.97
CA ILE A 49 -7.85 2.69 -4.23
C ILE A 49 -7.01 3.84 -3.67
N TYR A 50 -6.80 4.92 -4.44
CA TYR A 50 -6.07 6.10 -3.96
C TYR A 50 -6.73 6.71 -2.73
N GLU A 51 -8.04 6.92 -2.78
CA GLU A 51 -8.85 7.45 -1.67
C GLU A 51 -8.80 6.50 -0.46
N PHE A 52 -9.03 5.21 -0.69
CA PHE A 52 -8.96 4.20 0.36
C PHE A 52 -7.61 4.18 1.08
N MET A 53 -6.50 4.25 0.34
CA MET A 53 -5.16 4.18 0.92
C MET A 53 -4.74 5.46 1.64
N ASN A 54 -5.07 6.64 1.08
CA ASN A 54 -4.54 7.92 1.57
C ASN A 54 -5.47 8.66 2.54
N ASN A 55 -6.78 8.44 2.45
CA ASN A 55 -7.78 9.13 3.28
C ASN A 55 -8.27 8.28 4.45
N ARG A 56 -7.90 6.99 4.49
CA ARG A 56 -8.09 6.16 5.68
C ARG A 56 -7.05 6.52 6.72
N VAL A 57 -7.51 6.72 7.95
CA VAL A 57 -6.65 6.86 9.13
C VAL A 57 -6.24 5.46 9.56
N TRP A 58 -4.96 5.12 9.38
CA TRP A 58 -4.42 3.81 9.74
C TRP A 58 -4.01 3.74 11.20
N THR A 59 -3.79 4.90 11.83
CA THR A 59 -3.23 5.03 13.16
C THR A 59 -3.83 6.24 13.89
N ASP A 60 -3.81 6.22 15.23
CA ASP A 60 -4.32 7.33 16.03
C ASP A 60 -3.36 8.53 16.11
N ASN A 61 -2.23 8.49 15.39
CA ASN A 61 -1.16 9.48 15.48
C ASN A 61 -1.20 10.45 14.28
N VAL A 62 -0.83 11.71 14.52
CA VAL A 62 -0.75 12.75 13.48
C VAL A 62 0.67 12.81 12.91
N TYR A 63 0.81 12.59 11.61
CA TYR A 63 2.08 12.62 10.87
C TYR A 63 2.11 13.74 9.83
N THR A 64 3.27 14.38 9.65
CA THR A 64 3.47 15.27 8.49
C THR A 64 3.64 14.46 7.20
N MET A 65 3.48 15.11 6.04
CA MET A 65 3.58 14.44 4.75
C MET A 65 4.97 13.83 4.49
N GLU A 66 6.02 14.40 5.09
CA GLU A 66 7.41 13.96 5.00
C GLU A 66 7.72 12.74 5.87
N GLU A 67 6.91 12.51 6.92
CA GLU A 67 7.08 11.38 7.84
C GLU A 67 6.32 10.13 7.39
N ARG A 68 5.30 10.30 6.52
CA ARG A 68 4.51 9.20 5.97
C ARG A 68 5.37 8.28 5.11
N ILE A 69 5.04 7.00 5.14
CA ILE A 69 5.69 6.00 4.29
C ILE A 69 5.23 6.19 2.86
N GLU A 70 6.19 6.37 1.96
CA GLU A 70 5.90 6.51 0.56
C GLU A 70 5.68 5.13 -0.05
N CYS A 71 4.49 4.92 -0.61
CA CYS A 71 4.12 3.66 -1.25
C CYS A 71 3.74 3.91 -2.71
N ASN A 72 4.14 2.99 -3.58
CA ASN A 72 3.74 2.96 -4.98
C ASN A 72 3.04 1.62 -5.23
N MET A 73 1.79 1.68 -5.66
CA MET A 73 0.98 0.54 -6.06
C MET A 73 0.71 0.64 -7.55
N MET A 74 1.12 -0.38 -8.30
CA MET A 74 0.86 -0.50 -9.72
C MET A 74 0.05 -1.77 -9.96
N ILE A 75 -1.13 -1.61 -10.55
CA ILE A 75 -2.00 -2.70 -10.96
C ILE A 75 -2.00 -2.73 -12.48
N ASN A 76 -1.55 -3.82 -13.08
CA ASN A 76 -1.66 -4.03 -14.52
C ASN A 76 -2.77 -5.04 -14.80
N ILE A 77 -3.87 -4.58 -15.39
CA ILE A 77 -5.00 -5.41 -15.77
C ILE A 77 -4.68 -6.11 -17.09
N THR A 78 -4.60 -7.44 -17.04
CA THR A 78 -4.26 -8.28 -18.20
C THR A 78 -5.50 -8.82 -18.87
N GLU A 79 -6.55 -9.12 -18.11
CA GLU A 79 -7.78 -9.74 -18.61
C GLU A 79 -9.02 -9.24 -17.83
N GLN A 80 -10.14 -9.09 -18.54
CA GLN A 80 -11.45 -8.82 -17.97
C GLN A 80 -12.31 -10.08 -18.13
N MET A 81 -12.60 -10.76 -17.01
CA MET A 81 -13.30 -12.06 -17.01
C MET A 81 -14.82 -11.89 -17.09
N SER A 82 -15.35 -10.81 -16.50
CA SER A 82 -16.77 -10.45 -16.52
C SER A 82 -16.94 -8.93 -16.55
N ALA A 83 -18.16 -8.42 -16.42
CA ALA A 83 -18.41 -6.98 -16.32
C ALA A 83 -17.71 -6.33 -15.10
N ASP A 84 -17.51 -7.08 -14.02
CA ASP A 84 -17.01 -6.59 -12.73
C ASP A 84 -15.82 -7.41 -12.18
N GLU A 85 -15.35 -8.42 -12.90
CA GLU A 85 -14.24 -9.29 -12.49
C GLU A 85 -13.03 -9.13 -13.40
N PHE A 86 -11.87 -8.90 -12.76
CA PHE A 86 -10.63 -8.54 -13.43
C PHE A 86 -9.47 -9.42 -12.96
N LYS A 87 -8.55 -9.65 -13.87
CA LYS A 87 -7.31 -10.39 -13.63
C LYS A 87 -6.11 -9.55 -14.07
N GLY A 88 -4.99 -9.68 -13.34
CA GLY A 88 -3.82 -8.87 -13.60
C GLY A 88 -2.61 -9.21 -12.76
N THR A 89 -1.68 -8.25 -12.72
CA THR A 89 -0.53 -8.26 -11.82
C THR A 89 -0.56 -7.03 -10.90
N LEU A 90 0.00 -7.18 -9.71
CA LEU A 90 0.10 -6.16 -8.68
C LEU A 90 1.54 -6.03 -8.22
N THR A 91 2.06 -4.81 -8.27
CA THR A 91 3.37 -4.47 -7.71
C THR A 91 3.19 -3.42 -6.65
N ILE A 92 3.72 -3.69 -5.45
CA ILE A 92 3.72 -2.75 -4.32
C ILE A 92 5.16 -2.53 -3.89
N GLN A 93 5.55 -1.26 -3.83
CA GLN A 93 6.82 -0.86 -3.25
C GLN A 93 6.58 0.22 -2.21
N ALA A 94 7.01 -0.01 -0.97
CA ALA A 94 6.98 0.97 0.09
C ALA A 94 8.40 1.32 0.54
N ARG A 95 8.65 2.60 0.79
CA ARG A 95 9.91 3.13 1.30
C ARG A 95 9.68 4.14 2.40
N ARG A 96 10.54 4.09 3.41
CA ARG A 96 10.52 5.00 4.55
C ARG A 96 11.74 5.93 4.48
N PRO A 97 11.56 7.25 4.61
CA PRO A 97 12.67 8.17 4.80
C PRO A 97 13.30 7.97 6.18
N VAL A 98 14.63 7.89 6.22
CA VAL A 98 15.38 7.79 7.47
C VAL A 98 15.48 9.18 8.07
N PHE A 99 15.04 9.31 9.33
CA PHE A 99 14.95 10.58 10.04
C PHE A 99 16.23 11.41 9.93
N ASN A 100 16.08 12.67 9.55
CA ASN A 100 17.16 13.65 9.41
C ASN A 100 18.25 13.27 8.41
N THR A 101 17.90 12.48 7.38
CA THR A 101 18.80 12.13 6.28
C THR A 101 18.05 12.16 4.94
N ASN A 102 18.79 12.20 3.84
CA ASN A 102 18.23 12.02 2.50
C ASN A 102 18.14 10.53 2.10
N TYR A 103 18.40 9.60 3.02
CA TYR A 103 18.37 8.17 2.74
C TYR A 103 16.96 7.63 2.93
N ASN A 104 16.53 6.79 1.99
CA ASN A 104 15.29 6.04 2.07
C ASN A 104 15.62 4.55 2.23
N THR A 105 14.83 3.86 3.05
CA THR A 105 14.91 2.40 3.22
C THR A 105 13.64 1.76 2.67
N THR A 106 13.79 0.79 1.76
CA THR A 106 12.66 -0.02 1.30
C THR A 106 12.12 -0.85 2.45
N THR A 107 10.85 -0.65 2.80
CA THR A 107 10.16 -1.39 3.86
C THR A 107 9.38 -2.57 3.30
N LEU A 108 8.87 -2.46 2.07
CA LEU A 108 8.15 -3.52 1.37
C LEU A 108 8.48 -3.48 -0.12
N ASN A 109 8.71 -4.65 -0.70
CA ASN A 109 8.76 -4.84 -2.15
C ASN A 109 8.06 -6.16 -2.46
N PHE A 110 6.89 -6.07 -3.06
CA PHE A 110 6.01 -7.20 -3.29
C PHE A 110 5.49 -7.19 -4.72
N VAL A 111 5.51 -8.36 -5.35
CA VAL A 111 4.98 -8.56 -6.70
C VAL A 111 4.10 -9.80 -6.66
N ASP A 112 2.86 -9.62 -7.05
CA ASP A 112 1.90 -10.69 -7.30
C ASP A 112 1.58 -10.71 -8.80
N ASN A 113 1.85 -11.84 -9.44
CA ASN A 113 1.65 -12.01 -10.88
C ASN A 113 0.28 -12.59 -11.24
N ASP A 114 -0.54 -12.95 -10.25
CA ASP A 114 -1.82 -13.64 -10.48
C ASP A 114 -2.91 -13.10 -9.54
N ILE A 115 -3.17 -11.80 -9.63
CA ILE A 115 -4.29 -11.20 -8.88
C ILE A 115 -5.60 -11.39 -9.65
N ARG A 116 -6.65 -11.74 -8.90
CA ARG A 116 -8.03 -11.77 -9.37
C ARG A 116 -8.90 -11.05 -8.36
N PHE A 117 -9.67 -10.08 -8.83
CA PHE A 117 -10.50 -9.27 -7.94
C PHE A 117 -11.79 -8.85 -8.64
N ARG A 118 -12.79 -8.55 -7.83
CA ARG A 118 -14.06 -7.98 -8.26
C ARG A 118 -14.10 -6.51 -7.90
N TYR A 119 -14.52 -5.66 -8.83
CA TYR A 119 -14.72 -4.24 -8.60
C TYR A 119 -16.02 -3.77 -9.25
N VAL A 120 -16.84 -3.09 -8.44
CA VAL A 120 -18.09 -2.48 -8.86
C VAL A 120 -17.95 -0.98 -8.66
N GLU A 121 -18.19 -0.19 -9.70
CA GLU A 121 -18.06 1.26 -9.62
C GLU A 121 -18.97 1.83 -8.53
N PHE A 122 -18.45 2.82 -7.78
CA PHE A 122 -19.15 3.50 -6.69
C PHE A 122 -19.46 2.64 -5.47
N ALA A 123 -19.14 1.35 -5.48
CA ALA A 123 -19.13 0.56 -4.26
C ALA A 123 -17.95 1.01 -3.37
N PRO A 124 -18.16 1.22 -2.07
CA PRO A 124 -17.07 1.53 -1.16
C PRO A 124 -16.10 0.35 -1.10
N LEU A 125 -14.80 0.66 -1.06
CA LEU A 125 -13.77 -0.29 -0.69
C LEU A 125 -13.73 -0.37 0.85
N GLU A 126 -13.76 -1.58 1.41
CA GLU A 126 -13.75 -1.83 2.86
C GLU A 126 -12.41 -2.43 3.34
#